data_AF-A0AAT9R2I6-F1
#
_entry.id   AF-A0AAT9R2I6-F1
#
_cell.length_a   1.000
_cell.length_b   1.000
_cell.length_c   1.000
_cell.angle_alpha   90.00
_cell.angle_beta   90.00
_cell.angle_gamma   90.00
#
_symmetry.space_group_name_H-M   'P 1'
#
loop_
_entity.id
_entity.type
_entity.pdbx_description
1 polymer ?
#
loop_
_entity_poly.entity_id
_entity_poly.type
_entity_poly.pdbx_seq_one_letter_code
_entity_poly.pdbx_strand_id
1 'polypeptide(L)'
;MSPQPIPKYIERLALKISNEEAEESRKANTLEGAQAILDRLEAESEAAGFGSVKEYIEDLTRDPKGVKPPEGTTPTSAFWSHGIEHPEAPLNWRNENFLDNRYVAEAWARTQNKRHPGSAQTLETTEGGQQLNRMYLFEDTVREVLGGDEQGFTYEWARGCWASISETYAAAARGQVVVFAESAHTRSILYNQELPALHTNPYVGVDNVKFAYAPSKQWPEASRNEIGPHQIRAQVQVDDPSLPHYVDVAAYAKQDPVARMEALAAECSSVTAERNERAAEKAAATPTTNEAEVPEAEPPAIESPDRPPQPSARIPVWQVGFKPVPVKNEARATTSAATPTAPPMPDLGKQATGPGLE
;
A
#
# COMPACT_ATOMS: atom_id res chain seq x y z
N MET A 1 13.29 22.65 4.13
CA MET A 1 14.50 21.90 4.59
C MET A 1 14.88 20.93 3.50
N SER A 2 16.17 20.78 3.18
CA SER A 2 16.62 19.77 2.21
C SER A 2 16.33 18.36 2.74
N PRO A 3 15.75 17.44 1.95
CA PRO A 3 15.40 16.13 2.48
C PRO A 3 16.66 15.34 2.82
N GLN A 4 16.59 14.56 3.90
CA GLN A 4 17.73 13.84 4.49
C GLN A 4 17.66 12.35 4.18
N PRO A 5 18.76 11.59 4.11
CA PRO A 5 18.66 10.14 3.99
C PRO A 5 17.84 9.55 5.14
N ILE A 6 17.28 8.35 4.93
CA ILE A 6 16.61 7.58 6.00
C ILE A 6 17.56 7.49 7.20
N PRO A 7 17.13 7.85 8.42
CA PRO A 7 18.01 7.79 9.57
C PRO A 7 18.52 6.37 9.81
N LYS A 8 19.84 6.21 10.02
CA LYS A 8 20.48 4.90 10.22
C LYS A 8 19.88 4.02 11.32
N TYR A 9 19.19 4.61 12.30
CA TYR A 9 18.52 3.86 13.36
C TYR A 9 17.16 3.32 12.92
N ILE A 10 16.46 4.01 12.00
CA ILE A 10 15.25 3.51 11.35
C ILE A 10 15.63 2.37 10.40
N GLU A 11 16.63 2.59 9.55
CA GLU A 11 17.14 1.59 8.60
C GLU A 11 17.55 0.29 9.31
N ARG A 12 18.38 0.37 10.37
CA ARG A 12 18.76 -0.80 11.16
C ARG A 12 17.58 -1.53 11.80
N LEU A 13 16.57 -0.78 12.29
CA LEU A 13 15.37 -1.39 12.85
C LEU A 13 14.52 -2.04 11.76
N ALA A 14 14.39 -1.41 10.60
CA ALA A 14 13.67 -1.96 9.45
C ALA A 14 14.32 -3.26 8.96
N LEU A 15 15.65 -3.31 8.86
CA LEU A 15 16.39 -4.54 8.53
C LEU A 15 16.18 -5.64 9.56
N LYS A 16 16.16 -5.29 10.85
CA LYS A 16 15.88 -6.25 11.91
C LYS A 16 14.48 -6.84 11.73
N ILE A 17 13.45 -6.00 11.58
CA ILE A 17 12.06 -6.45 11.40
C ILE A 17 11.95 -7.31 10.14
N SER A 18 12.55 -6.89 9.03
CA SER A 18 12.53 -7.61 7.76
C SER A 18 13.16 -9.00 7.86
N ASN A 19 14.30 -9.13 8.56
CA ASN A 19 14.95 -10.42 8.76
C ASN A 19 14.15 -11.35 9.69
N GLU A 20 13.58 -10.81 10.77
CA GLU A 20 12.69 -11.56 11.67
C GLU A 20 11.46 -12.09 10.92
N GLU A 21 10.80 -11.23 10.12
CA GLU A 21 9.64 -11.64 9.31
C GLU A 21 10.02 -12.69 8.26
N ALA A 22 11.16 -12.53 7.59
CA ALA A 22 11.63 -13.52 6.61
C ALA A 22 11.96 -14.88 7.25
N GLU A 23 12.42 -14.90 8.50
CA GLU A 23 12.61 -16.15 9.26
C GLU A 23 11.27 -16.82 9.58
N GLU A 24 10.28 -16.06 10.04
CA GLU A 24 8.95 -16.60 10.35
C GLU A 24 8.18 -17.03 9.09
N SER A 25 8.25 -16.26 8.00
CA SER A 25 7.69 -16.65 6.69
C SER A 25 8.30 -17.96 6.19
N ARG A 26 9.63 -18.15 6.32
CA ARG A 26 10.26 -19.44 5.97
C ARG A 26 9.76 -20.60 6.83
N LYS A 27 9.47 -20.37 8.11
CA LYS A 27 8.87 -21.40 8.98
C LYS A 27 7.43 -21.71 8.58
N ALA A 28 6.64 -20.67 8.30
CA ALA A 28 5.26 -20.79 7.85
C ALA A 28 5.17 -21.56 6.52
N ASN A 29 6.13 -21.36 5.62
CA ASN A 29 6.22 -22.06 4.34
C ASN A 29 6.82 -23.49 4.43
N THR A 30 6.79 -24.09 5.62
CA THR A 30 7.02 -25.53 5.80
C THR A 30 5.70 -26.22 6.06
N LEU A 31 5.60 -27.53 5.79
CA LEU A 31 4.37 -28.29 6.05
C LEU A 31 3.95 -28.22 7.53
N GLU A 32 4.89 -28.33 8.46
CA GLU A 32 4.63 -28.24 9.90
C GLU A 32 4.12 -26.84 10.30
N GLY A 33 4.76 -25.78 9.81
CA GLY A 33 4.35 -24.40 10.08
C GLY A 33 2.98 -24.07 9.48
N ALA A 34 2.74 -24.50 8.25
CA ALA A 34 1.46 -24.31 7.56
C ALA A 34 0.32 -25.06 8.28
N GLN A 35 0.54 -26.30 8.70
CA GLN A 35 -0.45 -27.06 9.46
C GLN A 35 -0.75 -26.40 10.81
N ALA A 36 0.27 -25.91 11.52
CA ALA A 36 0.05 -25.19 12.78
C ALA A 36 -0.76 -23.89 12.60
N ILE A 37 -0.59 -23.21 11.46
CA ILE A 37 -1.41 -22.05 11.09
C ILE A 37 -2.85 -22.49 10.82
N LEU A 38 -3.05 -23.56 10.05
CA LEU A 38 -4.38 -24.11 9.76
C LEU A 38 -5.13 -24.49 11.05
N ASP A 39 -4.51 -25.31 11.92
CA ASP A 39 -5.12 -25.75 13.18
C ASP A 39 -5.55 -24.55 14.05
N ARG A 40 -4.72 -23.51 14.10
CA ARG A 40 -5.05 -22.26 14.80
C ARG A 40 -6.24 -21.55 14.16
N LEU A 41 -6.25 -21.42 12.83
CA LEU A 41 -7.32 -20.74 12.10
C LEU A 41 -8.66 -21.48 12.21
N GLU A 42 -8.66 -22.82 12.18
CA GLU A 42 -9.86 -23.63 12.41
C GLU A 42 -10.41 -23.40 13.82
N ALA A 43 -9.55 -23.42 14.84
CA ALA A 43 -9.96 -23.15 16.22
C ALA A 43 -10.48 -21.71 16.42
N GLU A 44 -9.82 -20.71 15.82
CA GLU A 44 -10.26 -19.32 15.86
C GLU A 44 -11.61 -19.13 15.13
N SER A 45 -11.76 -19.73 13.96
CA SER A 45 -12.99 -19.73 13.15
C SER A 45 -14.16 -20.36 13.90
N GLU A 46 -13.95 -21.54 14.51
CA GLU A 46 -14.96 -22.23 15.31
C GLU A 46 -15.36 -21.40 16.54
N ALA A 47 -14.37 -20.85 17.26
CA ALA A 47 -14.63 -20.02 18.44
C ALA A 47 -15.41 -18.74 18.11
N ALA A 48 -15.22 -18.20 16.91
CA ALA A 48 -15.97 -17.05 16.40
C ALA A 48 -17.31 -17.42 15.73
N GLY A 49 -17.63 -18.72 15.62
CA GLY A 49 -18.91 -19.21 15.10
C GLY A 49 -19.04 -19.21 13.58
N PHE A 50 -17.93 -19.18 12.84
CA PHE A 50 -17.93 -19.24 11.39
C PHE A 50 -18.01 -20.68 10.87
N GLY A 51 -18.68 -20.86 9.73
CA GLY A 51 -18.81 -22.17 9.07
C GLY A 51 -17.56 -22.60 8.32
N SER A 52 -16.62 -21.68 8.07
CA SER A 52 -15.34 -21.97 7.43
C SER A 52 -14.27 -20.95 7.79
N VAL A 53 -13.00 -21.39 7.73
CA VAL A 53 -11.82 -20.53 7.87
C VAL A 53 -11.83 -19.38 6.86
N LYS A 54 -12.33 -19.62 5.65
CA LYS A 54 -12.38 -18.60 4.60
C LYS A 54 -13.32 -17.44 4.98
N GLU A 55 -14.54 -17.77 5.41
CA GLU A 55 -15.51 -16.77 5.88
C GLU A 55 -14.96 -15.98 7.06
N TYR A 56 -14.31 -16.65 8.00
CA TYR A 56 -13.66 -16.02 9.15
C TYR A 56 -12.59 -14.99 8.74
N ILE A 57 -11.69 -15.36 7.82
CA ILE A 57 -10.63 -14.46 7.34
C ILE A 57 -11.24 -13.27 6.59
N GLU A 58 -12.24 -13.51 5.76
CA GLU A 58 -12.88 -12.43 5.00
C GLU A 58 -13.63 -11.45 5.92
N ASP A 59 -14.31 -11.94 6.97
CA ASP A 59 -14.97 -11.09 7.97
C ASP A 59 -13.97 -10.24 8.75
N LEU A 60 -12.87 -10.86 9.21
CA LEU A 60 -11.77 -10.16 9.89
C LEU A 60 -11.25 -8.98 9.05
N THR A 61 -11.18 -9.12 7.73
CA THR A 61 -10.66 -8.06 6.85
C THR A 61 -11.63 -6.90 6.64
N ARG A 62 -12.90 -7.07 7.02
CA ARG A 62 -13.95 -6.04 6.92
C ARG A 62 -14.28 -5.41 8.28
N ASP A 63 -13.86 -6.01 9.39
CA ASP A 63 -14.13 -5.49 10.73
C ASP A 63 -13.37 -4.17 11.00
N PRO A 64 -14.07 -3.03 11.13
CA PRO A 64 -13.42 -1.77 11.44
C PRO A 64 -12.80 -1.74 12.84
N LYS A 65 -13.19 -2.63 13.77
CA LYS A 65 -12.58 -2.68 15.10
C LYS A 65 -11.13 -3.14 15.03
N GLY A 66 -10.81 -4.10 14.16
CA GLY A 66 -9.46 -4.64 14.01
C GLY A 66 -8.42 -3.60 13.59
N VAL A 67 -8.84 -2.50 12.94
CA VAL A 67 -7.94 -1.45 12.45
C VAL A 67 -8.01 -0.15 13.27
N LYS A 68 -8.83 -0.09 14.32
CA LYS A 68 -8.96 1.12 15.14
C LYS A 68 -7.67 1.38 15.92
N PRO A 69 -7.30 2.66 16.11
CA PRO A 69 -6.23 3.00 17.01
C PRO A 69 -6.61 2.70 18.47
N PRO A 70 -5.63 2.54 19.37
CA PRO A 70 -5.89 2.42 20.81
C PRO A 70 -6.80 3.54 21.33
N GLU A 71 -7.67 3.21 22.28
CA GLU A 71 -8.62 4.16 22.85
C GLU A 71 -7.91 5.42 23.37
N GLY A 72 -8.48 6.60 23.07
CA GLY A 72 -7.91 7.89 23.45
C GLY A 72 -6.71 8.34 22.62
N THR A 73 -6.36 7.64 21.54
CA THR A 73 -5.25 8.03 20.65
C THR A 73 -5.72 8.46 19.27
N THR A 74 -4.88 9.20 18.56
CA THR A 74 -5.08 9.58 17.15
C THR A 74 -3.72 9.53 16.45
N PRO A 75 -3.25 8.32 16.11
CA PRO A 75 -1.95 8.15 15.50
C PRO A 75 -1.94 8.73 14.09
N THR A 76 -0.76 9.14 13.63
CA THR A 76 -0.51 9.31 12.20
C THR A 76 -0.49 7.94 11.55
N SER A 77 -1.51 7.65 10.74
CA SER A 77 -1.58 6.43 9.94
C SER A 77 -0.50 6.44 8.85
N ALA A 78 0.24 5.36 8.78
CA ALA A 78 1.27 5.11 7.78
C ALA A 78 0.84 4.03 6.79
N PHE A 79 1.10 4.32 5.53
CA PHE A 79 0.88 3.49 4.35
C PHE A 79 2.20 3.36 3.59
N TRP A 80 2.32 2.38 2.70
CA TRP A 80 3.58 2.12 2.02
C TRP A 80 3.35 1.51 0.64
N SER A 81 4.32 1.65 -0.25
CA SER A 81 4.31 0.99 -1.54
C SER A 81 5.72 0.71 -2.00
N HIS A 82 5.91 -0.49 -2.54
CA HIS A 82 7.19 -0.98 -3.02
C HIS A 82 8.29 -0.95 -1.93
N GLY A 83 9.49 -1.37 -2.26
CA GLY A 83 10.65 -1.23 -1.38
C GLY A 83 11.80 -0.56 -2.10
N ILE A 84 12.98 -0.68 -1.52
CA ILE A 84 14.25 -0.20 -2.07
C ILE A 84 15.26 -1.34 -2.06
N GLU A 85 16.10 -1.42 -3.08
CA GLU A 85 17.24 -2.36 -3.07
C GLU A 85 18.13 -2.06 -1.86
N HIS A 86 18.51 -3.11 -1.13
CA HIS A 86 19.35 -2.96 0.05
C HIS A 86 20.22 -4.21 0.25
N PRO A 87 21.56 -4.10 0.32
CA PRO A 87 22.46 -5.26 0.27
C PRO A 87 22.32 -6.24 1.43
N GLU A 88 21.83 -5.78 2.59
CA GLU A 88 21.64 -6.59 3.80
C GLU A 88 20.18 -7.02 4.02
N ALA A 89 19.27 -6.67 3.11
CA ALA A 89 17.87 -7.09 3.22
C ALA A 89 17.70 -8.54 2.74
N PRO A 90 16.67 -9.27 3.21
CA PRO A 90 16.30 -10.56 2.66
C PRO A 90 16.08 -10.52 1.14
N LEU A 91 16.22 -11.68 0.51
CA LEU A 91 15.91 -11.88 -0.89
C LEU A 91 14.39 -11.82 -1.09
N ASN A 92 13.94 -11.06 -2.08
CA ASN A 92 12.55 -11.08 -2.54
C ASN A 92 12.30 -12.28 -3.48
N TRP A 93 11.07 -12.37 -4.01
CA TRP A 93 10.68 -13.40 -4.99
C TRP A 93 11.46 -13.36 -6.32
N ARG A 94 12.16 -12.26 -6.62
CA ARG A 94 13.07 -12.12 -7.77
C ARG A 94 14.51 -12.48 -7.43
N ASN A 95 14.77 -12.96 -6.22
CA ASN A 95 16.12 -13.27 -5.73
C ASN A 95 17.03 -12.02 -5.68
N GLU A 96 16.46 -10.87 -5.29
CA GLU A 96 17.15 -9.59 -5.12
C GLU A 96 17.07 -9.15 -3.65
N ASN A 97 18.16 -8.63 -3.08
CA ASN A 97 18.12 -8.11 -1.71
C ASN A 97 17.33 -6.80 -1.68
N PHE A 98 16.19 -6.83 -0.98
CA PHE A 98 15.17 -5.82 -1.16
C PHE A 98 14.47 -5.48 0.16
N LEU A 99 14.59 -4.23 0.62
CA LEU A 99 13.96 -3.75 1.84
C LEU A 99 12.61 -3.12 1.52
N ASP A 100 11.53 -3.84 1.85
CA ASP A 100 10.17 -3.33 1.70
C ASP A 100 9.94 -2.05 2.54
N ASN A 101 9.26 -1.04 1.97
CA ASN A 101 8.91 0.17 2.69
C ASN A 101 7.95 -0.10 3.86
N ARG A 102 7.25 -1.24 3.88
CA ARG A 102 6.53 -1.74 5.06
C ARG A 102 7.40 -1.68 6.31
N TYR A 103 8.59 -2.27 6.24
CA TYR A 103 9.48 -2.38 7.40
C TYR A 103 10.07 -1.03 7.81
N VAL A 104 10.25 -0.13 6.85
CA VAL A 104 10.64 1.27 7.12
C VAL A 104 9.52 2.03 7.83
N ALA A 105 8.28 1.86 7.38
CA ALA A 105 7.10 2.45 8.00
C ALA A 105 6.89 1.92 9.43
N GLU A 106 7.01 0.61 9.64
CA GLU A 106 6.94 -0.01 10.97
C GLU A 106 8.06 0.49 11.89
N ALA A 107 9.31 0.54 11.41
CA ALA A 107 10.44 1.04 12.19
C ALA A 107 10.26 2.51 12.59
N TRP A 108 9.69 3.33 11.70
CA TRP A 108 9.30 4.70 12.00
C TRP A 108 8.21 4.73 13.08
N ALA A 109 7.12 3.97 12.91
CA ALA A 109 6.02 3.94 13.86
C ALA A 109 6.48 3.51 15.26
N ARG A 110 7.29 2.44 15.36
CA ARG A 110 7.90 1.97 16.62
C ARG A 110 8.77 3.06 17.27
N THR A 111 9.52 3.82 16.48
CA THR A 111 10.33 4.94 17.00
C THR A 111 9.46 6.07 17.53
N GLN A 112 8.39 6.46 16.82
CA GLN A 112 7.49 7.51 17.29
C GLN A 112 6.76 7.07 18.55
N ASN A 113 6.25 5.84 18.58
CA ASN A 113 5.55 5.28 19.74
C ASN A 113 6.44 5.14 20.98
N LYS A 114 7.74 4.90 20.81
CA LYS A 114 8.70 4.94 21.93
C LYS A 114 8.82 6.33 22.57
N ARG A 115 8.60 7.41 21.81
CA ARG A 115 8.64 8.79 22.30
C ARG A 115 7.29 9.27 22.81
N HIS A 116 6.23 8.94 22.07
CA HIS A 116 4.85 9.30 22.35
C HIS A 116 3.97 8.09 22.02
N PRO A 117 3.58 7.28 23.02
CA PRO A 117 2.74 6.10 22.79
C PRO A 117 1.46 6.44 22.04
N GLY A 118 1.10 5.63 21.04
CA GLY A 118 -0.09 5.85 20.20
C GLY A 118 0.02 7.00 19.20
N SER A 119 1.23 7.46 18.87
CA SER A 119 1.43 8.58 17.95
C SER A 119 1.54 8.19 16.48
N ALA A 120 1.86 6.93 16.19
CA ALA A 120 1.99 6.42 14.84
C ALA A 120 1.50 4.98 14.75
N GLN A 121 0.98 4.61 13.59
CA GLN A 121 0.44 3.27 13.34
C GLN A 121 0.66 2.91 11.87
N THR A 122 0.98 1.65 11.58
CA THR A 122 0.81 1.03 10.25
C THR A 122 -0.33 0.01 10.35
N LEU A 123 -0.88 -0.43 9.21
CA LEU A 123 -1.87 -1.52 9.16
C LEU A 123 -1.36 -2.75 9.94
N GLU A 124 -0.11 -3.15 9.73
CA GLU A 124 0.50 -4.34 10.34
C GLU A 124 0.77 -4.19 11.84
N THR A 125 0.59 -2.99 12.40
CA THR A 125 0.62 -2.75 13.85
C THR A 125 -0.77 -2.67 14.48
N THR A 126 -1.84 -2.72 13.69
CA THR A 126 -3.22 -2.88 14.18
C THR A 126 -3.48 -4.32 14.59
N GLU A 127 -4.51 -4.58 15.40
CA GLU A 127 -4.86 -5.93 15.84
C GLU A 127 -5.22 -6.83 14.65
N GLY A 128 -6.12 -6.36 13.77
CA GLY A 128 -6.54 -7.08 12.58
C GLY A 128 -5.40 -7.29 11.59
N GLY A 129 -4.56 -6.27 11.36
CA GLY A 129 -3.40 -6.39 10.49
C GLY A 129 -2.34 -7.36 11.03
N GLN A 130 -2.08 -7.38 12.34
CA GLN A 130 -1.20 -8.37 12.97
C GLN A 130 -1.76 -9.77 12.86
N GLN A 131 -3.08 -9.92 13.04
CA GLN A 131 -3.73 -11.20 12.91
C GLN A 131 -3.62 -11.74 11.48
N LEU A 132 -3.94 -10.92 10.48
CA LEU A 132 -3.79 -11.27 9.06
C LEU A 132 -2.34 -11.55 8.69
N ASN A 133 -1.37 -10.78 9.19
CA ASN A 133 0.04 -11.01 8.93
C ASN A 133 0.51 -12.39 9.43
N ARG A 134 0.05 -12.82 10.61
CA ARG A 134 0.38 -14.12 11.20
C ARG A 134 -0.25 -15.31 10.46
N MET A 135 -1.13 -15.06 9.50
CA MET A 135 -1.71 -16.12 8.66
C MET A 135 -0.80 -16.50 7.50
N TYR A 136 0.18 -15.67 7.13
CA TYR A 136 1.12 -15.96 6.03
C TYR A 136 0.43 -16.41 4.73
N LEU A 137 -0.69 -15.78 4.38
CA LEU A 137 -1.54 -16.18 3.24
C LEU A 137 -0.86 -16.08 1.87
N PHE A 138 0.32 -15.47 1.77
CA PHE A 138 1.10 -15.44 0.54
C PHE A 138 2.05 -16.63 0.39
N GLU A 139 2.25 -17.43 1.43
CA GLU A 139 3.09 -18.63 1.37
C GLU A 139 2.33 -19.78 0.69
N ASP A 140 2.97 -20.42 -0.28
CA ASP A 140 2.33 -21.45 -1.09
C ASP A 140 1.88 -22.63 -0.25
N THR A 141 2.72 -23.13 0.66
CA THR A 141 2.34 -24.26 1.51
C THR A 141 1.18 -23.94 2.46
N VAL A 142 1.05 -22.69 2.92
CA VAL A 142 -0.09 -22.26 3.74
C VAL A 142 -1.38 -22.30 2.91
N ARG A 143 -1.36 -21.78 1.68
CA ARG A 143 -2.53 -21.82 0.80
C ARG A 143 -2.90 -23.25 0.42
N GLU A 144 -1.93 -24.12 0.18
CA GLU A 144 -2.15 -25.54 -0.13
C GLU A 144 -2.88 -26.25 1.02
N VAL A 145 -2.43 -26.11 2.28
CA VAL A 145 -3.09 -26.79 3.41
C VAL A 145 -4.49 -26.24 3.70
N LEU A 146 -4.75 -24.95 3.41
CA LEU A 146 -6.10 -24.37 3.50
C LEU A 146 -7.07 -24.98 2.46
N GLY A 147 -6.58 -25.73 1.48
CA GLY A 147 -7.39 -26.36 0.42
C GLY A 147 -7.07 -25.84 -0.99
N GLY A 148 -6.07 -24.95 -1.11
CA GLY A 148 -5.56 -24.44 -2.39
C GLY A 148 -6.60 -23.72 -3.23
N ASP A 149 -6.32 -23.63 -4.53
CA ASP A 149 -7.16 -22.92 -5.49
C ASP A 149 -8.56 -23.55 -5.65
N GLU A 150 -8.71 -24.85 -5.40
CA GLU A 150 -10.01 -25.56 -5.48
C GLU A 150 -11.01 -25.06 -4.43
N GLN A 151 -10.53 -24.70 -3.24
CA GLN A 151 -11.33 -24.04 -2.19
C GLN A 151 -11.25 -22.50 -2.28
N GLY A 152 -10.57 -22.00 -3.31
CA GLY A 152 -10.42 -20.59 -3.64
C GLY A 152 -9.44 -19.83 -2.72
N PHE A 153 -8.46 -20.51 -2.12
CA PHE A 153 -7.33 -19.90 -1.42
C PHE A 153 -6.23 -19.53 -2.41
N THR A 154 -6.56 -18.65 -3.36
CA THR A 154 -5.65 -18.21 -4.43
C THR A 154 -4.77 -17.05 -3.97
N TYR A 155 -3.71 -16.76 -4.73
CA TYR A 155 -2.88 -15.56 -4.51
C TYR A 155 -3.72 -14.27 -4.59
N GLU A 156 -4.65 -14.20 -5.56
CA GLU A 156 -5.53 -13.04 -5.72
C GLU A 156 -6.54 -12.92 -4.57
N TRP A 157 -7.02 -14.03 -4.01
CA TRP A 157 -7.84 -13.99 -2.80
C TRP A 157 -7.06 -13.47 -1.59
N ALA A 158 -5.82 -13.94 -1.38
CA ALA A 158 -4.95 -13.44 -0.30
C ALA A 158 -4.67 -11.94 -0.46
N ARG A 159 -4.37 -11.51 -1.69
CA ARG A 159 -4.23 -10.09 -2.05
C ARG A 159 -5.52 -9.31 -1.81
N GLY A 160 -6.68 -9.88 -2.12
CA GLY A 160 -7.99 -9.31 -1.87
C GLY A 160 -8.29 -9.11 -0.37
N CYS A 161 -7.90 -10.06 0.48
CA CYS A 161 -8.00 -9.92 1.94
C CYS A 161 -7.17 -8.74 2.45
N TRP A 162 -5.93 -8.63 2.00
CA TRP A 162 -5.08 -7.48 2.32
C TRP A 162 -5.64 -6.17 1.78
N ALA A 163 -6.18 -6.15 0.57
CA ALA A 163 -6.82 -4.97 0.00
C ALA A 163 -8.05 -4.53 0.82
N SER A 164 -8.89 -5.46 1.25
CA SER A 164 -10.08 -5.20 2.06
C SER A 164 -9.73 -4.56 3.40
N ILE A 165 -8.82 -5.14 4.17
CA ILE A 165 -8.44 -4.57 5.48
C ILE A 165 -7.68 -3.25 5.35
N SER A 166 -6.89 -3.11 4.28
CA SER A 166 -6.17 -1.89 3.94
C SER A 166 -7.13 -0.75 3.61
N GLU A 167 -8.22 -1.02 2.90
CA GLU A 167 -9.29 -0.06 2.67
C GLU A 167 -9.97 0.35 3.98
N THR A 168 -10.30 -0.62 4.84
CA THR A 168 -10.90 -0.37 6.15
C THR A 168 -9.98 0.52 7.00
N TYR A 169 -8.68 0.27 6.96
CA TYR A 169 -7.68 1.10 7.64
C TYR A 169 -7.58 2.51 7.05
N ALA A 170 -7.63 2.67 5.73
CA ALA A 170 -7.68 3.97 5.05
C ALA A 170 -8.95 4.77 5.39
N ALA A 171 -10.10 4.10 5.49
CA ALA A 171 -11.37 4.72 5.89
C ALA A 171 -11.37 5.13 7.38
N ALA A 172 -10.68 4.38 8.24
CA ALA A 172 -10.55 4.68 9.66
C ALA A 172 -9.52 5.79 9.97
N ALA A 173 -8.61 6.09 9.03
CA ALA A 173 -7.58 7.10 9.20
C ALA A 173 -8.18 8.50 9.42
N ARG A 174 -7.46 9.32 10.21
CA ARG A 174 -7.87 10.69 10.53
C ARG A 174 -6.69 11.65 10.50
N GLY A 175 -6.94 12.85 10.02
CA GLY A 175 -5.93 13.90 9.92
C GLY A 175 -4.86 13.57 8.89
N GLN A 176 -3.64 14.01 9.18
CA GLN A 176 -2.48 13.79 8.31
C GLN A 176 -2.05 12.32 8.32
N VAL A 177 -1.83 11.77 7.13
CA VAL A 177 -1.32 10.42 6.91
C VAL A 177 0.03 10.46 6.20
N VAL A 178 0.85 9.43 6.40
CA VAL A 178 2.17 9.31 5.77
C VAL A 178 2.23 8.13 4.80
N VAL A 179 2.83 8.34 3.65
CA VAL A 179 3.05 7.32 2.60
C VAL A 179 4.56 7.10 2.43
N PHE A 180 5.05 5.90 2.74
CA PHE A 180 6.43 5.51 2.51
C PHE A 180 6.60 4.99 1.08
N ALA A 181 6.72 5.92 0.13
CA ALA A 181 7.04 5.67 -1.28
C ALA A 181 7.50 6.96 -1.99
N GLU A 182 8.19 6.85 -3.13
CA GLU A 182 8.44 8.01 -4.01
C GLU A 182 7.21 8.31 -4.88
N SER A 183 6.50 7.27 -5.28
CA SER A 183 5.19 7.29 -5.96
C SER A 183 4.46 5.99 -5.63
N ALA A 184 3.14 5.95 -5.79
CA ALA A 184 2.40 4.70 -5.62
C ALA A 184 2.56 3.83 -6.87
N HIS A 185 3.14 2.64 -6.72
CA HIS A 185 3.27 1.67 -7.81
C HIS A 185 1.89 1.16 -8.22
N THR A 186 1.58 1.04 -9.51
CA THR A 186 0.21 0.77 -9.99
C THR A 186 -0.30 -0.61 -9.58
N ARG A 187 0.61 -1.58 -9.39
CA ARG A 187 0.28 -2.91 -8.84
C ARG A 187 0.18 -2.97 -7.30
N SER A 188 0.35 -1.86 -6.58
CA SER A 188 0.28 -1.87 -5.10
C SER A 188 -1.14 -1.70 -4.58
N ILE A 189 -1.43 -2.22 -3.39
CA ILE A 189 -2.69 -1.97 -2.69
C ILE A 189 -2.84 -0.46 -2.40
N LEU A 190 -1.74 0.22 -2.10
CA LEU A 190 -1.71 1.68 -1.94
C LEU A 190 -2.36 2.42 -3.12
N TYR A 191 -1.98 2.08 -4.35
CA TYR A 191 -2.52 2.76 -5.53
C TYR A 191 -4.00 2.43 -5.76
N ASN A 192 -4.33 1.13 -5.72
CA ASN A 192 -5.65 0.66 -6.14
C ASN A 192 -6.74 0.86 -5.09
N GLN A 193 -6.39 0.87 -3.80
CA GLN A 193 -7.36 0.84 -2.72
C GLN A 193 -7.19 1.98 -1.71
N GLU A 194 -5.97 2.16 -1.18
CA GLU A 194 -5.75 3.10 -0.06
C GLU A 194 -5.84 4.56 -0.50
N LEU A 195 -5.16 4.95 -1.59
CA LEU A 195 -5.19 6.34 -2.06
C LEU A 195 -6.59 6.80 -2.51
N PRO A 196 -7.39 5.98 -3.23
CA PRO A 196 -8.80 6.29 -3.45
C PRO A 196 -9.59 6.49 -2.17
N ALA A 197 -9.49 5.57 -1.20
CA ALA A 197 -10.20 5.66 0.08
C ALA A 197 -9.76 6.88 0.91
N LEU A 198 -8.47 7.19 0.96
CA LEU A 198 -7.93 8.36 1.66
C LEU A 198 -8.38 9.68 1.01
N HIS A 199 -8.50 9.69 -0.32
CA HIS A 199 -8.95 10.88 -1.06
C HIS A 199 -10.40 11.22 -0.70
N THR A 200 -11.29 10.22 -0.65
CA THR A 200 -12.72 10.45 -0.36
C THR A 200 -13.04 10.44 1.13
N ASN A 201 -12.07 10.13 2.00
CA ASN A 201 -12.23 10.20 3.46
C ASN A 201 -12.32 11.67 3.93
N PRO A 202 -13.44 12.09 4.56
CA PRO A 202 -13.66 13.48 4.99
C PRO A 202 -12.70 13.95 6.10
N TYR A 203 -12.05 13.04 6.81
CA TYR A 203 -11.08 13.35 7.86
C TYR A 203 -9.64 13.42 7.36
N VAL A 204 -9.38 12.99 6.12
CA VAL A 204 -8.06 12.99 5.49
C VAL A 204 -8.13 13.87 4.24
N GLY A 205 -8.64 13.36 3.12
CA GLY A 205 -8.58 14.07 1.85
C GLY A 205 -7.16 14.21 1.31
N VAL A 206 -7.06 14.61 0.04
CA VAL A 206 -5.78 14.66 -0.69
C VAL A 206 -4.73 15.56 -0.03
N ASP A 207 -5.17 16.65 0.61
CA ASP A 207 -4.30 17.63 1.26
C ASP A 207 -3.60 17.10 2.51
N ASN A 208 -4.09 16.01 3.09
CA ASN A 208 -3.52 15.40 4.29
C ASN A 208 -2.67 14.16 4.00
N VAL A 209 -2.59 13.72 2.75
CA VAL A 209 -1.66 12.66 2.32
C VAL A 209 -0.26 13.26 2.15
N LYS A 210 0.72 12.77 2.90
CA LYS A 210 2.12 13.21 2.80
C LYS A 210 3.05 12.05 2.49
N PHE A 211 3.89 12.20 1.49
CA PHE A 211 4.89 11.18 1.16
C PHE A 211 6.14 11.38 2.01
N ALA A 212 6.60 10.30 2.64
CA ALA A 212 7.83 10.27 3.42
C ALA A 212 9.07 10.49 2.56
N TYR A 213 9.02 10.17 1.26
CA TYR A 213 10.12 10.41 0.34
C TYR A 213 9.87 11.63 -0.55
N ALA A 214 10.95 12.36 -0.82
CA ALA A 214 10.99 13.33 -1.89
C ALA A 214 10.70 12.66 -3.25
N PRO A 215 10.19 13.40 -4.25
CA PRO A 215 10.11 12.88 -5.61
C PRO A 215 11.51 12.46 -6.10
N SER A 216 11.56 11.44 -6.95
CA SER A 216 12.81 10.88 -7.44
C SER A 216 13.73 11.94 -8.01
N LYS A 217 15.01 11.92 -7.62
CA LYS A 217 16.01 12.86 -8.17
C LYS A 217 16.24 12.68 -9.67
N GLN A 218 15.86 11.53 -10.23
CA GLN A 218 15.99 11.23 -11.64
C GLN A 218 14.97 11.99 -12.50
N TRP A 219 13.87 12.44 -11.90
CA TRP A 219 12.88 13.26 -12.62
C TRP A 219 13.48 14.62 -13.01
N PRO A 220 13.11 15.16 -14.18
CA PRO A 220 13.43 16.53 -14.54
C PRO A 220 12.95 17.53 -13.48
N GLU A 221 13.65 18.64 -13.32
CA GLU A 221 13.37 19.63 -12.27
C GLU A 221 11.93 20.16 -12.31
N ALA A 222 11.41 20.47 -13.51
CA ALA A 222 10.03 20.91 -13.68
C ALA A 222 9.04 19.88 -13.13
N SER A 223 9.17 18.60 -13.52
CA SER A 223 8.33 17.50 -13.04
C SER A 223 8.44 17.29 -11.54
N ARG A 224 9.64 17.42 -10.95
CA ARG A 224 9.79 17.33 -9.48
C ARG A 224 9.07 18.46 -8.75
N ASN A 225 9.07 19.66 -9.32
CA ASN A 225 8.47 20.83 -8.68
C ASN A 225 6.94 20.85 -8.84
N GLU A 226 6.43 20.37 -9.98
CA GLU A 226 5.02 20.49 -10.37
C GLU A 226 4.22 19.20 -10.08
N ILE A 227 4.80 18.01 -10.31
CA ILE A 227 4.18 16.70 -10.01
C ILE A 227 4.60 16.17 -8.64
N GLY A 228 5.80 16.49 -8.19
CA GLY A 228 6.32 16.05 -6.89
C GLY A 228 5.60 16.51 -5.61
N PRO A 229 4.76 17.58 -5.61
CA PRO A 229 3.91 17.88 -4.46
C PRO A 229 3.04 16.69 -4.05
N HIS A 230 2.85 16.50 -2.74
CA HIS A 230 2.22 15.29 -2.20
C HIS A 230 0.79 15.08 -2.72
N GLN A 231 0.00 16.16 -2.79
CA GLN A 231 -1.38 16.11 -3.24
C GLN A 231 -1.50 15.68 -4.72
N ILE A 232 -0.50 15.99 -5.54
CA ILE A 232 -0.47 15.57 -6.94
C ILE A 232 -0.05 14.10 -7.03
N ARG A 233 1.03 13.71 -6.35
CA ARG A 233 1.48 12.30 -6.29
C ARG A 233 0.46 11.32 -5.70
N ALA A 234 -0.50 11.80 -4.90
CA ALA A 234 -1.59 11.00 -4.37
C ALA A 234 -2.72 10.73 -5.39
N GLN A 235 -2.69 11.40 -6.54
CA GLN A 235 -3.74 11.36 -7.56
C GLN A 235 -3.24 10.77 -8.88
N VAL A 236 -2.13 11.28 -9.41
CA VAL A 236 -1.57 10.85 -10.69
C VAL A 236 -0.62 9.68 -10.50
N GLN A 237 -0.49 8.84 -11.53
CA GLN A 237 0.51 7.78 -11.56
C GLN A 237 1.54 8.03 -12.66
N VAL A 238 2.75 7.54 -12.43
CA VAL A 238 3.94 7.82 -13.26
C VAL A 238 4.70 6.53 -13.57
N ASP A 239 4.07 5.39 -13.34
CA ASP A 239 4.69 4.06 -13.27
C ASP A 239 4.32 3.21 -14.49
N ASP A 240 3.07 3.27 -14.95
CA ASP A 240 2.58 2.44 -16.06
C ASP A 240 1.91 3.28 -17.17
N PRO A 241 2.52 3.41 -18.37
CA PRO A 241 1.96 4.19 -19.47
C PRO A 241 0.67 3.62 -20.07
N SER A 242 0.30 2.38 -19.74
CA SER A 242 -0.91 1.73 -20.26
C SER A 242 -2.15 2.02 -19.41
N LEU A 243 -1.98 2.53 -18.20
CA LEU A 243 -3.08 2.77 -17.26
C LEU A 243 -3.58 4.22 -17.31
N PRO A 244 -4.86 4.45 -16.94
CA PRO A 244 -5.40 5.80 -16.81
C PRO A 244 -4.57 6.69 -15.89
N HIS A 245 -4.68 8.00 -16.09
CA HIS A 245 -4.03 9.02 -15.27
C HIS A 245 -2.49 8.94 -15.24
N TYR A 246 -1.90 8.32 -16.26
CA TYR A 246 -0.45 8.28 -16.46
C TYR A 246 0.10 9.66 -16.83
N VAL A 247 1.17 10.06 -16.16
CA VAL A 247 1.97 11.23 -16.52
C VAL A 247 3.41 10.83 -16.80
N ASP A 248 3.83 10.91 -18.06
CA ASP A 248 5.23 10.75 -18.44
C ASP A 248 6.04 11.96 -17.92
N VAL A 249 6.75 11.76 -16.82
CA VAL A 249 7.54 12.82 -16.15
C VAL A 249 8.65 13.38 -17.05
N ALA A 250 9.16 12.63 -18.02
CA ALA A 250 10.20 13.09 -18.93
C ALA A 250 9.63 13.91 -20.10
N ALA A 251 8.47 13.50 -20.63
CA ALA A 251 7.76 14.25 -21.67
C ALA A 251 7.10 15.51 -21.09
N TYR A 252 6.52 15.43 -19.89
CA TYR A 252 5.88 16.55 -19.19
C TYR A 252 6.79 17.77 -19.10
N ALA A 253 8.05 17.57 -18.70
CA ALA A 253 9.03 18.65 -18.55
C ALA A 253 9.39 19.38 -19.85
N LYS A 254 9.09 18.80 -21.01
CA LYS A 254 9.37 19.38 -22.34
C LYS A 254 8.20 20.18 -22.89
N GLN A 255 7.03 20.09 -22.27
CA GLN A 255 5.83 20.82 -22.67
C GLN A 255 5.93 22.29 -22.27
N ASP A 256 5.14 23.14 -22.94
CA ASP A 256 4.95 24.53 -22.54
C ASP A 256 4.51 24.62 -21.05
N PRO A 257 5.11 25.50 -20.23
CA PRO A 257 4.79 25.58 -18.80
C PRO A 257 3.33 25.85 -18.47
N VAL A 258 2.67 26.72 -19.23
CA VAL A 258 1.27 27.06 -18.96
C VAL A 258 0.39 25.86 -19.33
N ALA A 259 0.58 25.32 -20.53
CA ALA A 259 -0.21 24.20 -21.02
C ALA A 259 -0.08 22.94 -20.15
N ARG A 260 1.13 22.60 -19.67
CA ARG A 260 1.34 21.40 -18.85
C ARG A 260 0.76 21.51 -17.45
N MET A 261 0.76 22.71 -16.86
CA MET A 261 0.14 22.95 -15.56
C MET A 261 -1.38 22.89 -15.65
N GLU A 262 -1.97 23.44 -16.71
CA GLU A 262 -3.40 23.32 -16.99
C GLU A 262 -3.81 21.86 -17.21
N ALA A 263 -3.04 21.11 -18.00
CA ALA A 263 -3.30 19.68 -18.24
C ALA A 263 -3.20 18.86 -16.95
N LEU A 264 -2.20 19.12 -16.11
CA LEU A 264 -2.05 18.45 -14.82
C LEU A 264 -3.23 18.75 -13.87
N ALA A 265 -3.70 19.99 -13.83
CA ALA A 265 -4.86 20.37 -13.03
C ALA A 265 -6.15 19.71 -13.51
N ALA A 266 -6.33 19.61 -14.84
CA ALA A 266 -7.44 18.88 -15.44
C ALA A 266 -7.38 17.38 -15.10
N GLU A 267 -6.19 16.78 -15.13
CA GLU A 267 -5.98 15.38 -14.78
C GLU A 267 -6.34 15.10 -13.31
N CYS A 268 -5.88 15.94 -12.37
CA CYS A 268 -6.27 15.81 -10.96
C CYS A 268 -7.78 15.97 -10.76
N SER A 269 -8.42 16.87 -11.51
CA SER A 269 -9.88 17.04 -11.47
C SER A 269 -10.62 15.80 -11.96
N SER A 270 -10.11 15.16 -13.03
CA SER A 270 -10.64 13.90 -13.56
C SER A 270 -10.53 12.77 -12.54
N VAL A 271 -9.35 12.58 -11.94
CA VAL A 271 -9.13 11.59 -10.86
C VAL A 271 -10.07 11.81 -9.69
N THR A 272 -10.28 13.07 -9.30
CA THR A 272 -11.18 13.44 -8.21
C THR A 272 -12.62 13.07 -8.54
N ALA A 273 -13.09 13.38 -9.75
CA ALA A 273 -14.43 13.03 -10.19
C ALA A 273 -14.65 11.51 -10.20
N GLU A 274 -13.73 10.76 -10.78
CA GLU A 274 -13.77 9.28 -10.84
C GLU A 274 -13.84 8.66 -9.43
N ARG A 275 -12.98 9.12 -8.51
CA ARG A 275 -12.96 8.57 -7.13
C ARG A 275 -14.23 8.92 -6.35
N ASN A 276 -14.77 10.12 -6.53
CA ASN A 276 -16.02 10.52 -5.89
C ASN A 276 -17.21 9.72 -6.42
N GLU A 277 -17.27 9.46 -7.73
CA GLU A 277 -18.29 8.60 -8.35
C GLU A 277 -18.23 7.19 -7.77
N ARG A 278 -17.05 6.55 -7.77
CA ARG A 278 -16.87 5.21 -7.17
C ARG A 278 -17.23 5.17 -5.69
N ALA A 279 -16.88 6.20 -4.93
CA ALA A 279 -17.25 6.26 -3.51
C ALA A 279 -18.77 6.39 -3.33
N ALA A 280 -19.45 7.16 -4.18
CA ALA A 280 -20.91 7.27 -4.17
C ALA A 280 -21.59 5.95 -4.56
N GLU A 281 -21.09 5.25 -5.58
CA GLU A 281 -21.57 3.91 -5.98
C GLU A 281 -21.42 2.91 -4.83
N LYS A 282 -20.26 2.89 -4.17
CA LYS A 282 -20.01 2.00 -3.02
C LYS A 282 -20.92 2.31 -1.85
N ALA A 283 -21.16 3.59 -1.56
CA ALA A 283 -22.11 4.01 -0.53
C ALA A 283 -23.54 3.58 -0.86
N ALA A 284 -23.93 3.61 -2.14
CA ALA A 284 -25.25 3.16 -2.59
C ALA A 284 -25.41 1.63 -2.60
N ALA A 285 -24.32 0.88 -2.83
CA ALA A 285 -24.32 -0.58 -2.86
C ALA A 285 -24.29 -1.24 -1.48
N THR A 286 -24.04 -0.49 -0.41
CA THR A 286 -24.04 -1.01 0.96
C THR A 286 -25.48 -0.99 1.48
N PRO A 287 -26.19 -2.13 1.59
CA PRO A 287 -27.54 -2.13 2.13
C PRO A 287 -27.50 -1.60 3.57
N THR A 288 -28.33 -0.60 3.86
CA THR A 288 -28.53 -0.08 5.21
C THR A 288 -29.15 -1.17 6.09
N THR A 289 -28.33 -2.08 6.60
CA THR A 289 -28.73 -2.98 7.70
C THR A 289 -28.54 -2.20 8.99
N ASN A 290 -29.44 -1.26 9.25
CA ASN A 290 -29.74 -0.83 10.60
C ASN A 290 -31.25 -0.93 10.79
N GLU A 291 -31.59 -1.96 11.54
CA GLU A 291 -32.82 -2.11 12.30
C GLU A 291 -33.08 -0.82 13.11
N ALA A 292 -34.35 -0.47 13.21
CA ALA A 292 -34.85 0.82 13.67
C ALA A 292 -34.32 1.28 15.04
N GLU A 293 -33.59 2.39 15.04
CA GLU A 293 -33.75 3.42 16.09
C GLU A 293 -34.43 4.62 15.42
N VAL A 294 -35.66 4.90 15.83
CA VAL A 294 -36.48 6.01 15.34
C VAL A 294 -35.80 7.34 15.73
N PRO A 295 -35.40 8.21 14.78
CA PRO A 295 -35.09 9.59 15.12
C PRO A 295 -36.38 10.40 15.05
N GLU A 296 -36.88 10.78 16.22
CA GLU A 296 -37.84 11.87 16.37
C GLU A 296 -37.22 13.17 15.84
N ALA A 297 -38.04 13.95 15.14
CA ALA A 297 -37.65 15.07 14.30
C ALA A 297 -37.18 16.31 15.09
N GLU A 298 -35.98 16.79 14.76
CA GLU A 298 -35.64 18.23 14.64
C GLU A 298 -34.29 18.33 13.91
N PRO A 299 -34.10 19.23 12.92
CA PRO A 299 -32.81 19.39 12.26
C PRO A 299 -31.90 20.30 13.09
N PRO A 300 -30.80 19.83 13.70
CA PRO A 300 -29.75 20.74 14.08
C PRO A 300 -28.98 21.13 12.82
N ALA A 301 -28.64 22.41 12.73
CA ALA A 301 -27.66 22.90 11.79
C ALA A 301 -26.41 22.00 11.86
N ILE A 302 -25.90 21.58 10.69
CA ILE A 302 -24.64 20.86 10.59
C ILE A 302 -23.55 21.82 11.08
N GLU A 303 -23.24 21.78 12.37
CA GLU A 303 -21.95 22.22 12.87
C GLU A 303 -20.91 21.42 12.11
N SER A 304 -19.96 22.12 11.50
CA SER A 304 -18.79 21.48 10.89
C SER A 304 -18.21 20.51 11.92
N PRO A 305 -17.93 19.24 11.57
CA PRO A 305 -17.37 18.31 12.53
C PRO A 305 -16.13 18.95 13.15
N ASP A 306 -16.09 18.96 14.49
CA ASP A 306 -14.97 19.46 15.28
C ASP A 306 -13.67 19.02 14.60
N ARG A 307 -12.82 19.99 14.29
CA ARG A 307 -11.55 19.74 13.61
C ARG A 307 -10.84 18.62 14.38
N PRO A 308 -10.60 17.44 13.77
CA PRO A 308 -10.02 16.32 14.48
C PRO A 308 -8.68 16.77 15.11
N PRO A 309 -8.35 16.25 16.31
CA PRO A 309 -7.12 16.62 17.00
C PRO A 309 -5.94 16.46 16.05
N GLN A 310 -5.00 17.41 16.10
CA GLN A 310 -3.85 17.37 15.22
C GLN A 310 -3.09 16.05 15.42
N PRO A 311 -2.71 15.37 14.32
CA PRO A 311 -1.92 14.15 14.38
C PRO A 311 -0.62 14.41 15.12
N SER A 312 -0.22 13.44 15.93
CA SER A 312 0.80 13.63 16.97
C SER A 312 2.23 13.34 16.50
N ALA A 313 2.42 12.51 15.46
CA ALA A 313 3.75 12.23 14.93
C ALA A 313 4.15 13.22 13.82
N ARG A 314 5.42 13.67 13.87
CA ARG A 314 6.01 14.46 12.79
C ARG A 314 6.27 13.57 11.58
N ILE A 315 5.76 13.99 10.41
CA ILE A 315 6.02 13.29 9.15
C ILE A 315 7.45 13.57 8.68
N PRO A 316 8.24 12.53 8.41
CA PRO A 316 9.56 12.70 7.83
C PRO A 316 9.48 13.14 6.36
N VAL A 317 10.49 13.88 5.90
CA VAL A 317 10.77 13.99 4.47
C VAL A 317 12.20 13.54 4.24
N TRP A 318 12.35 12.35 3.67
CA TRP A 318 13.60 11.68 3.43
C TRP A 318 13.96 11.63 1.94
N GLN A 319 15.24 11.44 1.66
CA GLN A 319 15.75 11.03 0.35
C GLN A 319 15.93 9.51 0.38
N VAL A 320 15.49 8.84 -0.68
CA VAL A 320 15.99 7.51 -0.98
C VAL A 320 17.42 7.71 -1.51
N GLY A 321 18.39 7.39 -0.66
CA GLY A 321 19.80 7.69 -0.88
C GLY A 321 20.63 6.43 -0.92
N PHE A 322 20.38 5.53 -1.88
CA PHE A 322 21.31 4.43 -2.12
C PHE A 322 22.21 4.74 -3.33
N LYS A 323 23.52 4.69 -3.08
CA LYS A 323 24.54 4.59 -4.13
C LYS A 323 24.95 3.12 -4.14
N PRO A 324 24.90 2.41 -5.28
CA PRO A 324 25.45 1.06 -5.33
C PRO A 324 26.90 1.11 -4.86
N VAL A 325 27.26 0.33 -3.84
CA VAL A 325 28.66 -0.04 -3.65
C VAL A 325 28.96 -0.95 -4.85
N PRO A 326 29.90 -0.59 -5.74
CA PRO A 326 30.24 -1.49 -6.83
C PRO A 326 30.76 -2.78 -6.19
N VAL A 327 29.99 -3.85 -6.30
CA VAL A 327 30.51 -5.18 -6.01
C VAL A 327 31.57 -5.40 -7.08
N LYS A 328 32.84 -5.37 -6.67
CA LYS A 328 33.93 -5.89 -7.49
C LYS A 328 33.63 -7.38 -7.66
N ASN A 329 32.94 -7.72 -8.74
CA ASN A 329 32.96 -9.07 -9.26
C ASN A 329 34.39 -9.30 -9.73
N GLU A 330 35.20 -9.94 -8.90
CA GLU A 330 36.42 -10.57 -9.38
C GLU A 330 35.99 -11.56 -10.45
N ALA A 331 36.30 -11.20 -11.70
CA ALA A 331 35.96 -11.98 -12.87
C ALA A 331 36.53 -13.38 -12.70
N ARG A 332 35.66 -14.34 -12.43
CA ARG A 332 35.98 -15.75 -12.56
C ARG A 332 36.18 -16.00 -14.05
N ALA A 333 37.44 -16.04 -14.45
CA ALA A 333 37.83 -16.47 -15.78
C ALA A 333 37.34 -17.90 -16.00
N THR A 334 36.33 -18.06 -16.84
CA THR A 334 35.99 -19.36 -17.45
C THR A 334 35.74 -19.16 -18.93
N THR A 335 36.51 -19.95 -19.67
CA THR A 335 36.68 -20.05 -21.11
C THR A 335 35.43 -20.55 -21.86
N SER A 336 35.36 -20.15 -23.13
CA SER A 336 34.64 -20.77 -24.26
C SER A 336 33.14 -20.50 -24.48
N ALA A 337 32.90 -19.59 -25.44
CA ALA A 337 32.07 -19.68 -26.63
C ALA A 337 30.78 -20.53 -26.64
N ALA A 338 29.63 -19.84 -26.78
CA ALA A 338 28.59 -20.15 -27.75
C ALA A 338 27.71 -18.90 -27.96
N THR A 339 27.50 -18.50 -29.22
CA THR A 339 26.64 -17.38 -29.60
C THR A 339 25.17 -17.86 -29.61
N PRO A 340 24.24 -17.28 -28.84
CA PRO A 340 22.82 -17.59 -28.99
C PRO A 340 22.17 -16.63 -29.99
N THR A 341 21.69 -17.19 -31.09
CA THR A 341 20.81 -16.51 -32.06
C THR A 341 19.43 -16.32 -31.40
N ALA A 342 18.98 -15.07 -31.28
CA ALA A 342 17.64 -14.77 -30.75
C ALA A 342 16.54 -15.22 -31.75
N PRO A 343 15.42 -15.77 -31.28
CA PRO A 343 14.26 -16.03 -32.13
C PRO A 343 13.55 -14.71 -32.52
N PRO A 344 12.90 -14.65 -33.70
CA PRO A 344 12.22 -13.45 -34.18
C PRO A 344 11.00 -13.08 -33.32
N MET A 345 10.77 -11.78 -33.16
CA MET A 345 9.63 -11.23 -32.42
C MET A 345 8.29 -11.55 -33.12
N PRO A 346 7.23 -11.89 -32.38
CA PRO A 346 5.88 -11.91 -32.95
C PRO A 346 5.37 -10.50 -33.21
N ASP A 347 4.96 -10.28 -34.46
CA ASP A 347 4.30 -9.09 -35.00
C ASP A 347 2.82 -9.08 -34.52
N LEU A 348 2.48 -8.15 -33.62
CA LEU A 348 1.09 -7.91 -33.22
C LEU A 348 0.59 -6.63 -33.87
N GLY A 349 0.16 -6.80 -35.12
CA GLY A 349 -0.63 -5.84 -35.85
C GLY A 349 -1.94 -5.52 -35.11
N LYS A 350 -2.18 -4.21 -35.03
CA LYS A 350 -3.47 -3.53 -34.86
C LYS A 350 -4.69 -4.42 -35.10
N GLN A 351 -5.53 -4.59 -34.08
CA GLN A 351 -6.95 -4.81 -34.29
C GLN A 351 -7.77 -3.69 -33.67
N ALA A 352 -8.60 -3.12 -34.54
CA ALA A 352 -9.44 -1.98 -34.31
C ALA A 352 -10.71 -2.37 -33.55
N THR A 353 -11.23 -1.36 -32.87
CA THR A 353 -12.56 -1.19 -32.30
C THR A 353 -13.71 -1.65 -33.21
N GLY A 354 -14.75 -2.27 -32.62
CA GLY A 354 -16.09 -2.37 -33.20
C GLY A 354 -17.12 -3.03 -32.24
N PRO A 355 -18.36 -2.51 -32.11
CA PRO A 355 -19.28 -2.78 -30.98
C PRO A 355 -20.45 -3.75 -31.30
N GLY A 356 -21.15 -4.23 -30.27
CA GLY A 356 -22.47 -4.90 -30.32
C GLY A 356 -22.55 -6.04 -29.28
N LEU A 357 -23.33 -5.96 -28.20
CA LEU A 357 -24.78 -6.19 -28.09
C LEU A 357 -25.27 -7.44 -28.84
N GLU A 358 -25.38 -8.56 -28.13
CA GLU A 358 -26.64 -9.24 -27.75
C GLU A 358 -26.39 -10.19 -26.58
#